data_AF-A0A953B0S9-F1
#
_entry.id   AF-A0A953B0S9-F1
#
_cell.length_a   1.000
_cell.length_b   1.000
_cell.length_c   1.000
_cell.angle_alpha   90.00
_cell.angle_beta   90.00
_cell.angle_gamma   90.00
#
_symmetry.space_group_name_H-M   'P 1'
#
loop_
_entity.id
_entity.type
_entity.pdbx_description
1 polymer ?
#
loop_
_entity_poly.entity_id
_entity_poly.type
_entity_poly.pdbx_seq_one_letter_code
_entity_poly.pdbx_strand_id
1 'polypeptide(L)'
;EPGYYKAGAYGIRIENLVTVVPCEAPAGAERALLGFETLTLAPIDRRLVDPALMTSAEIAWLDAYHARVQEVLSPLVDSATAAWLAAATAPIAAG
;
A
#
# COMPACT_ATOMS: atom_id res chain seq x y z
N GLU A 1 5.18 4.46 9.73
CA GLU A 1 4.23 3.76 10.60
C GLU A 1 3.24 4.72 11.31
N PRO A 2 2.47 5.55 10.59
CA PRO A 2 1.47 6.40 11.24
C PRO A 2 0.37 5.59 11.93
N GLY A 3 -0.19 6.14 13.01
CA GLY A 3 -1.29 5.52 13.75
C GLY A 3 -2.12 6.50 14.56
N TYR A 4 -3.30 6.06 14.96
CA TYR A 4 -4.27 6.78 15.78
C TYR A 4 -4.83 5.85 16.86
N TYR A 5 -5.01 6.36 18.08
CA TYR A 5 -5.51 5.60 19.22
C TYR A 5 -6.55 6.40 19.99
N LYS A 6 -7.73 5.81 20.19
CA LYS A 6 -8.82 6.36 21.00
C LYS A 6 -8.93 5.55 22.29
N ALA A 7 -8.55 6.17 23.41
CA ALA A 7 -8.57 5.53 24.73
C ALA A 7 -9.94 4.93 25.06
N GLY A 8 -9.94 3.70 25.57
CA GLY A 8 -11.18 2.95 25.90
C GLY A 8 -11.98 2.48 24.67
N ALA A 9 -11.46 2.63 23.45
CA ALA A 9 -12.13 2.22 22.22
C ALA A 9 -11.21 1.38 21.32
N TYR A 10 -10.55 2.00 20.35
CA TYR A 10 -9.79 1.30 19.31
C TYR A 10 -8.46 2.00 18.99
N GLY A 11 -7.60 1.29 18.28
CA GLY A 11 -6.34 1.80 17.74
C GLY A 11 -6.10 1.28 16.33
N ILE A 12 -5.45 2.09 15.51
CA ILE A 12 -5.11 1.78 14.12
C ILE A 12 -3.67 2.22 13.90
N ARG A 13 -2.85 1.35 13.30
CA ARG A 13 -1.51 1.68 12.80
C ARG A 13 -1.31 0.98 11.48
N ILE A 14 -0.77 1.70 10.49
CA ILE A 14 -0.40 1.14 9.19
C ILE A 14 1.12 1.30 9.06
N GLU A 15 1.81 0.18 8.92
CA GLU A 15 3.26 0.11 9.01
C GLU A 15 3.84 -0.74 7.88
N ASN A 16 4.72 -0.11 7.11
CA ASN A 16 5.57 -0.76 6.12
C ASN A 16 7.02 -0.40 6.42
N LEU A 17 7.91 -1.36 6.22
CA LEU A 17 9.34 -1.10 6.09
C LEU A 17 9.61 -0.54 4.69
N VAL A 18 10.41 0.51 4.62
CA VAL A 18 10.83 1.16 3.38
C VAL A 18 12.34 1.35 3.38
N THR A 19 12.95 1.39 2.19
CA THR A 19 14.36 1.72 2.02
C THR A 19 14.52 2.98 1.18
N VAL A 20 15.60 3.72 1.42
CA VAL A 20 15.92 4.96 0.69
C VAL A 20 16.60 4.59 -0.63
N VAL A 21 16.08 5.09 -1.74
CA VAL A 21 16.58 4.82 -3.09
C VAL A 21 16.70 6.11 -3.90
N PRO A 22 17.59 6.21 -4.90
CA PRO A 22 17.54 7.29 -5.87
C PRO A 22 16.18 7.35 -6.57
N CYS A 23 15.65 8.54 -6.80
CA CYS A 23 14.40 8.72 -7.55
C CYS A 23 14.59 9.65 -8.75
N GLU A 24 13.64 9.61 -9.69
CA GLU A 24 13.62 10.55 -10.80
C GLU A 24 13.48 11.98 -10.25
N ALA A 25 14.39 12.84 -10.67
CA ALA A 25 14.39 14.24 -10.28
C ALA A 25 13.61 15.06 -11.33
N PRO A 26 12.73 15.97 -10.91
CA PRO A 26 12.03 16.85 -11.84
C PRO A 26 13.03 17.73 -12.60
N ALA A 27 12.63 18.18 -13.79
CA ALA A 27 13.44 19.08 -14.59
C ALA A 27 13.82 20.34 -13.79
N GLY A 28 15.10 20.70 -13.80
CA GLY A 28 15.63 21.83 -13.03
C GLY A 28 16.02 21.50 -11.59
N ALA A 29 15.99 20.23 -11.17
CA ALA A 29 16.55 19.85 -9.87
C ALA A 29 18.06 20.14 -9.81
N GLU A 30 18.47 20.91 -8.81
CA GLU A 30 19.88 21.29 -8.60
C GLU A 30 20.71 20.17 -7.92
N ARG A 31 20.06 19.08 -7.50
CA ARG A 31 20.68 17.93 -6.83
C ARG A 31 19.92 16.64 -7.11
N ALA A 32 20.60 15.51 -6.96
CA ALA A 32 19.97 14.21 -6.94
C ALA A 32 18.91 14.15 -5.83
N LEU A 33 17.74 13.60 -6.15
CA LEU A 33 16.66 13.37 -5.21
C LEU A 33 16.59 11.89 -4.82
N LEU A 34 16.09 11.67 -3.61
CA LEU A 34 15.89 10.35 -3.05
C LEU A 34 14.39 10.15 -2.81
N GLY A 35 13.94 8.90 -2.95
CA GLY A 35 12.60 8.45 -2.64
C GLY A 35 12.63 7.20 -1.78
N PHE A 36 11.48 6.56 -1.67
CA PHE A 36 11.31 5.33 -0.90
C PHE A 36 10.85 4.19 -1.80
N GLU A 37 11.43 3.01 -1.56
CA GLU A 37 10.88 1.74 -2.03
C GLU A 37 10.30 0.97 -0.86
N THR A 38 9.07 0.48 -1.00
CA THR A 38 8.42 -0.39 0.00
C THR A 38 8.96 -1.81 -0.05
N LEU A 39 9.44 -2.30 1.10
CA LEU A 39 9.91 -3.68 1.29
C LEU A 39 8.80 -4.60 1.81
N THR A 40 7.93 -4.11 2.69
CA THR A 40 6.81 -4.90 3.22
C THR A 40 5.79 -5.22 2.13
N LEU A 41 5.45 -6.50 1.97
CA LEU A 41 4.39 -6.97 1.10
C LEU A 41 3.30 -7.62 1.94
N ALA A 42 2.30 -6.82 2.33
CA ALA A 42 1.12 -7.29 3.05
C ALA A 42 -0.10 -6.46 2.60
N PRO A 43 -1.26 -7.06 2.32
CA PRO A 43 -2.44 -6.29 1.95
C PRO A 43 -2.85 -5.32 3.06
N ILE A 44 -3.14 -4.08 2.69
CA ILE A 44 -3.83 -3.12 3.56
C ILE A 44 -5.33 -3.45 3.51
N ASP A 45 -6.00 -3.54 4.67
CA ASP A 45 -7.40 -3.96 4.74
C ASP A 45 -8.36 -2.93 4.12
N ARG A 46 -8.94 -3.29 2.98
CA ARG A 46 -9.84 -2.42 2.19
C ARG A 46 -11.16 -2.12 2.90
N ARG A 47 -11.58 -2.93 3.88
CA ARG A 47 -12.86 -2.73 4.60
C ARG A 47 -12.86 -1.47 5.47
N LEU A 48 -11.68 -0.94 5.80
CA LEU A 48 -11.48 0.24 6.62
C LEU A 48 -11.09 1.48 5.80
N VAL A 49 -11.09 1.36 4.47
CA VAL A 49 -10.81 2.46 3.56
C VAL A 49 -12.10 3.19 3.24
N ASP A 50 -12.11 4.51 3.40
CA ASP A 50 -13.16 5.39 2.91
C ASP A 50 -12.63 6.08 1.63
N PRO A 51 -13.04 5.64 0.42
CA PRO A 51 -12.54 6.19 -0.84
C PRO A 51 -12.87 7.68 -1.02
N ALA A 52 -13.90 8.21 -0.35
CA ALA A 52 -14.28 9.62 -0.45
C ALA A 52 -13.24 10.55 0.21
N LEU A 53 -12.38 10.02 1.09
CA LEU A 53 -11.28 10.75 1.71
C LEU A 53 -9.98 10.68 0.92
N MET A 54 -9.94 9.90 -0.17
CA MET A 54 -8.74 9.65 -0.97
C MET A 54 -8.77 10.42 -2.27
N THR A 55 -7.61 10.92 -2.67
CA THR A 55 -7.38 11.41 -4.03
C THR A 55 -7.27 10.23 -5.00
N SER A 56 -7.49 10.50 -6.29
CA SER A 56 -7.29 9.48 -7.34
C SER A 56 -5.86 8.94 -7.38
N ALA A 57 -4.85 9.75 -6.99
CA ALA A 57 -3.47 9.31 -6.91
C ALA A 57 -3.23 8.32 -5.76
N GLU A 58 -3.86 8.54 -4.61
CA GLU A 58 -3.77 7.63 -3.46
C GLU A 58 -4.51 6.31 -3.73
N ILE A 59 -5.65 6.34 -4.41
CA ILE A 59 -6.36 5.14 -4.88
C ILE A 59 -5.47 4.35 -5.84
N ALA A 60 -4.92 5.02 -6.86
CA ALA A 60 -4.02 4.39 -7.82
C ALA A 60 -2.76 3.81 -7.14
N TRP A 61 -2.22 4.49 -6.13
CA TRP A 61 -1.10 3.99 -5.34
C TRP A 61 -1.45 2.71 -4.57
N LEU A 62 -2.60 2.68 -3.90
CA LEU A 62 -3.05 1.52 -3.14
C LEU A 62 -3.32 0.32 -4.05
N ASP A 63 -3.99 0.53 -5.19
CA ASP A 63 -4.25 -0.51 -6.18
C ASP A 63 -2.95 -1.06 -6.77
N ALA A 64 -1.99 -0.20 -7.11
CA ALA A 64 -0.68 -0.63 -7.62
C ALA A 64 0.12 -1.41 -6.55
N TYR A 65 0.07 -0.96 -5.29
CA TYR A 65 0.68 -1.69 -4.17
C TYR A 65 0.05 -3.07 -4.00
N HIS A 66 -1.27 -3.18 -3.99
CA HIS A 66 -2.01 -4.43 -3.86
C HIS A 66 -1.74 -5.38 -5.03
N ALA A 67 -1.69 -4.87 -6.25
CA ALA A 67 -1.30 -5.66 -7.43
C ALA A 67 0.10 -6.25 -7.27
N ARG A 68 1.10 -5.47 -6.82
CA ARG A 68 2.46 -5.95 -6.53
C ARG A 68 2.47 -7.02 -5.44
N VAL A 69 1.71 -6.82 -4.36
CA VAL A 69 1.59 -7.81 -3.27
C VAL A 69 1.06 -9.14 -3.82
N GLN A 70 0.00 -9.10 -4.61
CA GLN A 70 -0.58 -10.29 -5.23
C GLN A 70 0.41 -10.99 -6.17
N GLU A 71 1.02 -10.23 -7.09
CA GLU A 71 1.95 -10.76 -8.09
C GLU A 71 3.13 -11.48 -7.42
N VAL A 72 3.75 -10.87 -6.42
CA VAL A 72 4.96 -11.41 -5.78
C VAL A 72 4.65 -12.59 -4.87
N LEU A 73 3.54 -12.56 -4.11
CA LEU A 73 3.28 -13.57 -3.09
C LEU A 73 2.46 -14.76 -3.59
N SER A 74 1.59 -14.59 -4.60
CA SER A 74 0.75 -15.68 -5.12
C SER A 74 1.52 -16.96 -5.51
N PRO A 75 2.71 -16.92 -6.16
CA PRO A 75 3.44 -18.14 -6.50
C PRO A 75 4.16 -18.79 -5.29
N LEU A 76 4.20 -18.12 -4.14
CA LEU A 76 4.92 -18.57 -2.94
C LEU A 76 4.00 -19.19 -1.89
N VAL A 77 2.69 -19.21 -2.14
CA VAL A 77 1.66 -19.69 -1.20
C VAL A 77 0.78 -20.76 -1.84
N ASP A 78 0.01 -21.48 -1.02
CA ASP A 78 -0.94 -22.46 -1.52
C ASP A 78 -2.12 -21.79 -2.27
N SER A 79 -2.89 -22.59 -3.01
CA SER A 79 -3.99 -22.08 -3.85
C SER A 79 -5.11 -21.43 -3.07
N ALA A 80 -5.40 -21.87 -1.84
CA ALA A 80 -6.44 -21.26 -1.01
C ALA A 80 -5.99 -19.88 -0.51
N THR A 81 -4.72 -19.78 -0.09
CA THR A 81 -4.10 -18.52 0.32
C THR A 81 -3.98 -17.55 -0.86
N ALA A 82 -3.61 -18.02 -2.06
CA ALA A 82 -3.55 -17.19 -3.27
C ALA A 82 -4.94 -16.64 -3.66
N ALA A 83 -5.99 -17.47 -3.56
CA ALA A 83 -7.36 -17.04 -3.81
C ALA A 83 -7.83 -15.99 -2.79
N TRP A 84 -7.50 -16.18 -1.50
CA TRP A 84 -7.74 -15.17 -0.48
C TRP A 84 -6.98 -13.87 -0.78
N LEU A 85 -5.71 -13.99 -1.17
CA LEU A 85 -4.86 -12.84 -1.46
C LEU A 85 -5.45 -12.00 -2.59
N ALA A 86 -5.86 -12.64 -3.69
CA ALA A 86 -6.52 -11.98 -4.82
C ALA A 86 -7.79 -11.20 -4.39
N ALA A 87 -8.56 -11.74 -3.45
CA ALA A 87 -9.70 -11.04 -2.89
C ALA A 87 -9.28 -9.90 -1.96
N ALA A 88 -8.23 -10.07 -1.14
CA ALA A 88 -7.73 -9.03 -0.24
C ALA A 88 -7.11 -7.85 -0.99
N THR A 89 -6.51 -8.09 -2.17
CA THR A 89 -5.81 -7.12 -3.02
C THR A 89 -6.63 -6.62 -4.21
N ALA A 90 -7.93 -6.90 -4.28
CA ALA A 90 -8.75 -6.40 -5.38
C ALA A 90 -8.81 -4.86 -5.39
N PRO A 91 -8.90 -4.21 -6.56
CA PRO A 91 -8.93 -2.74 -6.65
C PRO A 91 -10.01 -2.09 -5.77
N ILE A 92 -9.77 -0.87 -5.33
CA ILE A 92 -10.76 -0.06 -4.63
C ILE A 92 -11.86 0.37 -5.62
N ALA A 93 -13.10 -0.01 -5.35
CA ALA A 93 -14.23 0.49 -6.11
C ALA A 93 -14.42 1.98 -5.81
N ALA A 94 -14.47 2.82 -6.83
CA ALA A 94 -14.98 4.18 -6.68
C ALA A 94 -16.45 4.08 -6.24
N GLY A 95 -16.77 4.68 -5.09
CA GLY A 95 -18.14 4.79 -4.59
C GLY A 95 -19.01 5.73 -5.43
#